data_AF-V2YBC9-F1
#
_entry.id   AF-V2YBC9-F1
#
_cell.length_a   1.000
_cell.length_b   1.000
_cell.length_c   1.000
_cell.angle_alpha   90.00
_cell.angle_beta   90.00
_cell.angle_gamma   90.00
#
_symmetry.space_group_name_H-M   'P 1'
#
loop_
_entity.id
_entity.type
_entity.pdbx_description
1 polymer ?
#
loop_
_entity_poly.entity_id
_entity_poly.type
_entity_poly.pdbx_seq_one_letter_code
_entity_poly.pdbx_strand_id
1 'polypeptide(L)'
;MAVMIVPAFAADDPLQIVENLSDFIFSLIRAIGLILLGFGILQLGLSLKSHDPSQRANGMLTIAGGIVITFTREILTLITGG
;
A
#
# COMPACT_ATOMS: atom_id res chain seq x y z
N MET A 1 46.49 32.24 2.90
CA MET A 1 45.02 32.31 2.83
C MET A 1 44.50 30.89 2.98
N ALA A 2 44.14 30.49 4.19
CA ALA A 2 43.65 29.13 4.46
C ALA A 2 42.19 29.04 3.98
N VAL A 3 41.95 28.25 2.94
CA VAL A 3 40.60 27.83 2.57
C VAL A 3 40.12 26.88 3.66
N MET A 4 39.22 27.35 4.52
CA MET A 4 38.44 26.48 5.40
C MET A 4 37.48 25.71 4.49
N ILE A 5 37.88 24.50 4.10
CA ILE A 5 36.95 23.53 3.53
C ILE A 5 36.10 23.09 4.73
N VAL A 6 35.02 23.80 5.02
CA VAL A 6 34.00 23.29 5.93
C VAL A 6 33.25 22.22 5.13
N PRO A 7 33.39 20.92 5.46
CA PRO A 7 32.50 19.93 4.89
C PRO A 7 31.07 20.31 5.28
N ALA A 8 30.26 20.69 4.31
CA ALA A 8 28.81 20.75 4.47
C ALA A 8 28.32 19.31 4.55
N PHE A 9 28.35 18.74 5.75
CA PHE A 9 27.66 17.49 6.02
C PHE A 9 26.20 17.69 5.66
N ALA A 10 25.68 16.88 4.74
CA ALA A 10 24.24 16.76 4.56
C ALA A 10 23.67 16.38 5.93
N ALA A 11 22.93 17.28 6.55
CA ALA A 11 22.46 17.11 7.92
C ALA A 11 21.49 15.93 8.06
N ASP A 12 20.98 15.41 6.94
CA ASP A 12 20.20 14.19 6.82
C ASP A 12 20.58 13.54 5.48
N ASP A 13 20.92 12.25 5.49
CA ASP A 13 21.30 11.53 4.28
C ASP A 13 20.11 11.54 3.31
N PRO A 14 20.19 12.16 2.12
CA PRO A 14 19.05 12.31 1.22
C PRO A 14 18.43 10.96 0.83
N LEU A 15 19.20 9.87 0.92
CA LEU A 15 18.72 8.51 0.72
C LEU A 15 17.69 8.10 1.79
N GLN A 16 17.88 8.50 3.05
CA GLN A 16 16.98 8.20 4.17
C GLN A 16 15.61 8.87 4.00
N ILE A 17 15.57 10.09 3.45
CA ILE A 17 14.31 10.78 3.15
C ILE A 17 13.51 10.02 2.08
N VAL A 18 14.19 9.49 1.07
CA VAL A 18 13.57 8.69 0.01
C VAL A 18 13.04 7.35 0.54
N GLU A 19 13.77 6.71 1.45
CA GLU A 19 13.32 5.48 2.13
C GLU A 19 12.06 5.73 2.99
N ASN A 20 12.07 6.78 3.81
CA ASN A 20 10.91 7.17 4.62
C ASN A 20 9.68 7.51 3.75
N LEU A 21 9.90 8.18 2.62
CA LEU A 21 8.84 8.47 1.65
C LEU A 21 8.27 7.18 1.04
N SER A 22 9.14 6.23 0.68
CA SER A 22 8.71 4.94 0.12
C SER A 22 7.87 4.16 1.13
N ASP A 23 8.28 4.14 2.39
CA ASP A 23 7.53 3.51 3.48
C ASP A 23 6.19 4.19 3.75
N PHE A 24 6.16 5.53 3.68
CA PHE A 24 4.92 6.28 3.75
C PHE A 24 3.96 5.92 2.60
N ILE A 25 4.44 5.87 1.35
CA ILE A 25 3.63 5.48 0.19
C ILE A 25 3.10 4.05 0.33
N PHE A 26 3.93 3.10 0.75
CA PHE A 26 3.47 1.72 0.98
C PHE A 26 2.42 1.63 2.10
N SER A 27 2.53 2.47 3.13
CA SER A 27 1.51 2.55 4.18
C SER A 27 0.16 3.06 3.64
N LEU A 28 0.18 4.05 2.73
CA LEU A 28 -1.04 4.56 2.07
C LEU A 28 -1.67 3.50 1.15
N ILE A 29 -0.86 2.80 0.35
CA ILE A 29 -1.35 1.70 -0.51
C ILE A 29 -2.01 0.61 0.34
N ARG A 30 -1.39 0.22 1.45
CA ARG A 30 -1.96 -0.76 2.38
C ARG A 30 -3.28 -0.28 2.99
N ALA A 31 -3.36 1.00 3.39
CA ALA A 31 -4.58 1.59 3.90
C ALA A 31 -5.72 1.55 2.87
N ILE A 32 -5.43 1.85 1.59
CA ILE A 32 -6.39 1.73 0.49
C ILE A 32 -6.85 0.27 0.32
N GLY A 33 -5.93 -0.69 0.39
CA GLY A 33 -6.26 -2.12 0.33
C GLY A 33 -7.25 -2.54 1.43
N LEU A 34 -7.02 -2.09 2.67
CA LEU A 34 -7.93 -2.37 3.80
C LEU A 34 -9.31 -1.72 3.61
N ILE A 35 -9.38 -0.51 3.05
CA ILE A 35 -10.66 0.15 2.74
C ILE A 35 -11.43 -0.63 1.66
N LEU A 36 -10.76 -1.08 0.61
CA LEU A 36 -11.37 -1.90 -0.44
C LEU A 36 -11.86 -3.24 0.11
N LEU A 37 -11.14 -3.84 1.06
CA LEU A 37 -11.60 -5.04 1.75
C LEU A 37 -12.89 -4.79 2.53
N GLY A 38 -12.96 -3.70 3.30
CA GLY A 38 -14.17 -3.29 3.99
C GLY A 38 -15.35 -3.08 3.03
N PHE A 39 -15.12 -2.39 1.92
CA PHE A 39 -16.16 -2.15 0.91
C PHE A 39 -16.60 -3.44 0.19
N GLY A 40 -15.67 -4.34 -0.11
CA GLY A 40 -15.96 -5.64 -0.71
C GLY A 40 -16.80 -6.53 0.22
N ILE A 41 -16.51 -6.54 1.52
CA ILE A 41 -17.31 -7.25 2.54
C ILE A 41 -18.72 -6.68 2.61
N LEU A 42 -18.89 -5.35 2.61
CA LEU A 42 -20.21 -4.72 2.62
C LEU A 42 -21.02 -5.07 1.37
N GLN A 43 -20.41 -5.03 0.19
CA GLN A 43 -21.06 -5.45 -1.07
C GLN A 43 -21.48 -6.93 -1.01
N LEU A 44 -20.59 -7.80 -0.53
CA LEU A 44 -20.89 -9.23 -0.39
C LEU A 44 -22.01 -9.47 0.64
N GLY A 45 -21.99 -8.78 1.78
CA GLY A 45 -23.02 -8.87 2.82
C GLY A 45 -24.41 -8.43 2.34
N LEU A 46 -24.48 -7.34 1.57
CA LEU A 46 -25.74 -6.89 0.96
C LEU A 46 -26.23 -7.88 -0.11
N SER A 47 -25.32 -8.48 -0.87
CA SER A 47 -25.64 -9.48 -1.90
C SER A 47 -26.20 -10.80 -1.36
N LEU A 48 -25.91 -11.12 -0.09
CA LEU A 48 -26.52 -12.25 0.61
C LEU A 48 -27.99 -11.98 0.91
N LYS A 49 -28.33 -10.74 1.28
CA LYS A 49 -29.72 -10.30 1.52
C LYS A 49 -30.54 -10.17 0.23
N SER A 50 -29.94 -9.66 -0.85
CA SER A 50 -30.65 -9.37 -2.11
C SER A 50 -30.70 -10.54 -3.10
N HIS A 51 -30.03 -11.67 -2.80
CA HIS A 51 -29.89 -12.83 -3.69
C HIS A 51 -29.35 -12.52 -5.10
N ASP A 52 -28.73 -11.35 -5.28
CA ASP A 52 -28.23 -10.87 -6.57
C ASP A 52 -26.84 -11.47 -6.87
N PRO A 53 -26.71 -12.35 -7.89
CA PRO A 53 -25.44 -12.98 -8.25
C PRO A 53 -24.37 -11.97 -8.69
N SER A 54 -24.77 -10.83 -9.26
CA SER A 54 -23.84 -9.83 -9.78
C SER A 54 -23.15 -9.06 -8.64
N GLN A 55 -23.88 -8.72 -7.57
CA GLN A 55 -23.29 -8.11 -6.38
C GLN A 55 -22.36 -9.07 -5.64
N ARG A 56 -22.65 -10.37 -5.64
CA ARG A 56 -21.76 -11.40 -5.09
C ARG A 56 -20.44 -11.46 -5.85
N ALA A 57 -20.52 -11.52 -7.18
CA ALA A 57 -19.34 -11.56 -8.03
C ALA A 57 -18.49 -10.28 -7.90
N ASN A 58 -19.12 -9.11 -7.95
CA ASN A 58 -18.42 -7.82 -7.84
C ASN A 58 -17.83 -7.60 -6.44
N GLY A 59 -18.55 -7.99 -5.37
CA GLY A 59 -18.05 -7.96 -4.01
C GLY A 59 -16.86 -8.89 -3.81
N MET A 60 -16.92 -10.10 -4.36
CA MET A 60 -15.81 -11.08 -4.33
C MET A 60 -14.57 -10.57 -5.08
N LEU A 61 -14.75 -9.97 -6.26
CA LEU A 61 -13.65 -9.37 -7.02
C LEU A 61 -13.02 -8.18 -6.27
N THR A 62 -13.84 -7.36 -5.60
CA THR A 62 -13.36 -6.24 -4.78
C THR A 62 -12.53 -6.74 -3.59
N ILE A 63 -12.97 -7.82 -2.93
CA ILE A 63 -12.20 -8.46 -1.85
C ILE A 63 -10.88 -9.01 -2.40
N ALA A 64 -10.89 -9.75 -3.50
CA ALA A 64 -9.68 -10.31 -4.10
C ALA A 64 -8.67 -9.20 -4.46
N GLY A 65 -9.11 -8.12 -5.10
CA GLY A 65 -8.28 -6.96 -5.40
C GLY A 65 -7.76 -6.25 -4.14
N GLY A 66 -8.62 -6.08 -3.12
CA GLY A 66 -8.24 -5.49 -1.85
C GLY A 66 -7.16 -6.27 -1.10
N ILE A 67 -7.20 -7.61 -1.14
CA ILE A 67 -6.17 -8.47 -0.54
C ILE A 67 -4.83 -8.22 -1.24
N VAL A 68 -4.80 -8.29 -2.57
CA VAL A 68 -3.56 -8.10 -3.36
C VAL A 68 -2.95 -6.71 -3.10
N ILE A 69 -3.77 -5.67 -3.05
CA ILE A 69 -3.32 -4.29 -2.77
C ILE A 69 -2.75 -4.18 -1.34
N THR A 70 -3.41 -4.79 -0.36
CA THR A 70 -2.97 -4.76 1.05
C THR A 70 -1.58 -5.40 1.22
N PHE A 71 -1.32 -6.46 0.47
CA PHE A 71 -0.07 -7.22 0.52
C PHE A 71 0.95 -6.82 -0.56
N THR A 72 0.75 -5.71 -1.28
CA THR A 72 1.64 -5.32 -2.39
C THR A 72 3.09 -5.08 -1.94
N ARG A 73 3.32 -4.53 -0.73
CA ARG A 73 4.69 -4.38 -0.18
C ARG A 73 5.36 -5.74 0.04
N GLU A 74 4.64 -6.67 0.64
CA GLU A 74 5.15 -8.03 0.92
C GLU A 74 5.41 -8.79 -0.38
N ILE A 75 4.50 -8.70 -1.35
CA ILE A 75 4.67 -9.28 -2.69
C ILE A 75 5.89 -8.69 -3.39
N LEU A 76 6.08 -7.37 -3.31
CA LEU A 76 7.24 -6.72 -3.90
C LEU A 76 8.53 -7.24 -3.26
N THR A 77 8.61 -7.28 -1.93
CA THR A 77 9.78 -7.81 -1.20
C THR A 77 10.09 -9.27 -1.58
N LEU A 78 9.06 -10.11 -1.72
CA LEU A 78 9.22 -11.50 -2.16
C LEU A 78 9.77 -11.63 -3.58
N ILE A 79 9.32 -10.77 -4.51
CA ILE A 79 9.77 -10.79 -5.91
C ILE A 79 11.16 -10.17 -6.06
N THR A 80 11.45 -9.10 -5.30
CA THR A 80 12.76 -8.44 -5.34
C THR A 80 13.85 -9.23 -4.60
N GLY A 81 13.49 -10.36 -3.96
CA GLY A 81 14.44 -11.28 -3.35
C GLY A 81 15.22 -10.65 -2.20
N GLY A 82 14.51 -9.90 -1.33
CA GLY A 82 15.09 -9.40 -0.08
C GLY A 82 15.73 -10.52 0.75
#